data_AF-A0AAI9T3R6-F1
#
_entry.id   AF-A0AAI9T3R6-F1
#
_cell.length_a   1.000
_cell.length_b   1.000
_cell.length_c   1.000
_cell.angle_alpha   90.00
_cell.angle_beta   90.00
_cell.angle_gamma   90.00
#
_symmetry.space_group_name_H-M   'P 1'
#
loop_
_entity.id
_entity.type
_entity.pdbx_description
1 polymer ?
#
loop_
_entity_poly.entity_id
_entity_poly.type
_entity_poly.pdbx_seq_one_letter_code
_entity_poly.pdbx_strand_id
1 'polypeptide(L)'
;MKKLFSIFSAMTLIGATNPNVISCNNQNTGELEEDTSTTDLEMVNELKTSASSEISNYVKSRMYVDSNKNNLAGLYEKVDSEEINYKLDLKNSKDKALANYFINDFNTIFERVNHNLSSTYMNYFNNKSPLTFEKDKSKVEVNFINVEGLKNKFPVEINTESFKGVRVNLKAVVSTEYKKIFSSFEISVVYNVTENPSVLKELSSKATKSLLQKLKEYFHNLENVDFSTSDIFKTLYEEVQWDFSENIKVLDDTLKKSLKKFTSNDDKFKDMDISYNNVALLEKTSTGELTNNNKGIDNLMDTQNAQEIALSNWFKEPNEPKSINNVTANDFVNFYKTNVGQGLNINDNDSLNLGNFKIHLGYLNINGMGLSGYAKNIEDDNAGEDVIMTLNLSRAAIDQKLNNWGEIIIAFWKYINTGPFARKEGLEITVPKDLFRNLSEKNKKEGLKGVIKTLVTNFKKSNEAKDLQDLTLFNFIAHPRFAKTMGQKNDNNSDSSFLIWNSLNSDPWAVLFTFGLNFEHGLYYCFASSSNNKMPNSSIYFKIGIKKIIY
;
A
#
# COMPACT_ATOMS: atom_id res chain seq x y z
N MET A 1 -3.07 -14.60 42.28
CA MET A 1 -4.46 -14.98 41.94
C MET A 1 -4.90 -14.10 40.78
N LYS A 2 -4.80 -14.59 39.54
CA LYS A 2 -5.87 -15.25 38.74
C LYS A 2 -7.08 -14.34 38.42
N LYS A 3 -7.11 -13.93 37.13
CA LYS A 3 -8.24 -13.76 36.19
C LYS A 3 -9.12 -12.49 36.25
N LEU A 4 -9.06 -11.71 35.17
CA LEU A 4 -10.12 -11.43 34.16
C LEU A 4 -9.55 -10.35 33.20
N PHE A 5 -9.01 -10.66 32.02
CA PHE A 5 -9.64 -11.01 30.73
C PHE A 5 -10.79 -10.09 30.26
N SER A 6 -10.69 -9.78 28.95
CA SER A 6 -11.68 -9.26 27.99
C SER A 6 -12.13 -7.79 28.12
N ILE A 7 -11.56 -6.92 27.29
CA ILE A 7 -12.31 -6.18 26.25
C ILE A 7 -11.44 -6.12 24.98
N PHE A 8 -11.57 -7.13 24.13
CA PHE A 8 -11.36 -6.97 22.69
C PHE A 8 -12.61 -6.27 22.16
N SER A 9 -12.50 -4.99 21.81
CA SER A 9 -13.50 -4.35 20.96
C SER A 9 -13.18 -4.70 19.51
N ALA A 10 -14.07 -5.54 18.97
CA ALA A 10 -14.12 -6.03 17.61
C ALA A 10 -13.95 -4.91 16.57
N MET A 11 -12.92 -5.02 15.75
CA MET A 11 -13.01 -4.63 14.35
C MET A 11 -13.56 -5.83 13.61
N THR A 12 -14.76 -5.69 13.06
CA THR A 12 -15.30 -6.58 12.04
C THR A 12 -14.41 -6.49 10.80
N LEU A 13 -13.38 -7.34 10.77
CA LEU A 13 -12.53 -7.60 9.61
C LEU A 13 -13.14 -8.75 8.83
N ILE A 14 -13.83 -8.41 7.73
CA ILE A 14 -14.18 -9.38 6.71
C ILE A 14 -12.91 -9.61 5.87
N GLY A 15 -12.27 -10.76 6.13
CA GLY A 15 -11.52 -11.59 5.19
C GLY A 15 -10.53 -10.93 4.23
N ALA A 16 -9.28 -10.79 4.64
CA ALA A 16 -8.09 -11.09 3.82
C ALA A 16 -6.88 -11.22 4.76
N THR A 17 -6.09 -12.27 4.57
CA THR A 17 -4.90 -12.58 5.37
C THR A 17 -3.86 -11.45 5.27
N ASN A 18 -3.69 -10.69 6.35
CA ASN A 18 -2.58 -9.76 6.52
C ASN A 18 -1.25 -10.54 6.64
N PRO A 19 -0.14 -10.03 6.08
CA PRO A 19 1.17 -10.46 6.55
C PRO A 19 1.30 -9.97 8.00
N ASN A 20 1.30 -10.90 8.94
CA ASN A 20 1.63 -10.59 10.33
C ASN A 20 3.08 -10.08 10.38
N VAL A 21 3.27 -8.79 10.61
CA VAL A 21 4.50 -8.30 11.22
C VAL A 21 4.47 -8.76 12.68
N ILE A 22 4.96 -9.98 12.92
CA ILE A 22 5.17 -10.50 14.26
C ILE A 22 6.46 -9.85 14.78
N SER A 23 6.31 -8.68 15.40
CA SER A 23 7.30 -8.23 16.39
C SER A 23 7.09 -9.08 17.64
N CYS A 24 7.79 -10.20 17.72
CA CYS A 24 7.97 -10.95 18.97
C CYS A 24 9.40 -11.48 19.02
N ASN A 25 10.24 -10.84 19.85
CA ASN A 25 11.15 -11.61 20.68
C ASN A 25 11.19 -10.99 22.08
N ASN A 26 10.56 -11.69 23.03
CA ASN A 26 10.72 -11.46 24.45
C ASN A 26 12.01 -12.14 24.89
N GLN A 27 13.13 -11.41 24.94
CA GLN A 27 14.27 -11.79 25.76
C GLN A 27 14.84 -10.55 26.45
N ASN A 28 14.71 -10.58 27.78
CA ASN A 28 15.41 -9.84 28.84
C ASN A 28 15.88 -8.40 28.58
N THR A 29 15.32 -7.53 29.42
CA THR A 29 15.72 -6.15 29.76
C THR A 29 17.23 -5.91 29.70
N GLY A 30 17.67 -5.31 28.60
CA GLY A 30 18.87 -4.51 28.46
C GLY A 30 18.49 -3.36 27.51
N GLU A 31 18.78 -2.14 27.92
CA GLU A 31 18.41 -0.86 27.30
C GLU A 31 18.11 -0.92 25.79
N LEU A 32 16.84 -0.71 25.44
CA LEU A 32 16.41 -0.47 24.07
C LEU A 32 16.85 0.95 23.68
N GLU A 33 18.00 1.07 23.03
CA GLU A 33 18.23 2.18 22.11
C GLU A 33 17.21 2.05 20.95
N GLU A 34 16.19 2.90 21.05
CA GLU A 34 15.25 3.24 19.98
C GLU A 34 16.00 3.93 18.84
N ASP A 35 16.16 3.25 17.71
CA ASP A 35 16.09 3.91 16.41
C ASP A 35 15.90 2.86 15.31
N THR A 36 14.63 2.66 14.91
CA THR A 36 14.32 2.08 13.60
C THR A 36 13.76 3.23 12.78
N SER A 37 14.61 3.77 11.89
CA SER A 37 14.22 4.90 11.04
C SER A 37 13.27 4.43 9.94
N THR A 38 12.47 5.35 9.38
CA THR A 38 11.59 5.08 8.23
C THR A 38 12.38 4.58 7.04
N THR A 39 13.59 5.12 6.87
CA THR A 39 14.54 4.71 5.83
C THR A 39 14.97 3.25 5.92
N ASP A 40 15.01 2.67 7.13
CA ASP A 40 15.33 1.25 7.30
C ASP A 40 14.17 0.34 6.87
N LEU A 41 12.92 0.80 7.05
CA LEU A 41 11.73 0.11 6.56
C LEU A 41 11.57 0.23 5.04
N GLU A 42 11.88 1.40 4.47
CA GLU A 42 11.92 1.64 3.03
C GLU A 42 12.89 0.67 2.34
N MET A 43 14.11 0.55 2.87
CA MET A 43 15.12 -0.41 2.38
C MET A 43 14.60 -1.86 2.40
N VAL A 44 13.93 -2.26 3.49
CA VAL A 44 13.32 -3.59 3.60
C VAL A 44 12.22 -3.80 2.54
N ASN A 45 11.40 -2.79 2.27
CA ASN A 45 10.34 -2.87 1.25
C ASN A 45 10.90 -2.88 -0.17
N GLU A 46 11.96 -2.12 -0.43
CA GLU A 46 12.68 -2.12 -1.70
C GLU A 46 13.25 -3.51 -1.99
N LEU A 47 13.94 -4.12 -1.03
CA LEU A 47 14.47 -5.49 -1.15
C LEU A 47 13.39 -6.52 -1.46
N LYS A 48 12.25 -6.47 -0.76
CA LYS A 48 11.11 -7.37 -1.02
C LYS A 48 10.59 -7.23 -2.44
N THR A 49 10.44 -5.98 -2.89
CA THR A 49 9.87 -5.66 -4.21
C THR A 49 10.81 -6.10 -5.32
N SER A 50 12.10 -5.77 -5.20
CA SER A 50 13.15 -6.17 -6.15
C SER A 50 13.27 -7.70 -6.22
N ALA A 51 13.32 -8.38 -5.07
CA ALA A 51 13.39 -9.84 -5.02
C ALA A 51 12.19 -10.51 -5.68
N SER A 52 10.97 -10.07 -5.35
CA SER A 52 9.74 -10.63 -5.90
C SER A 52 9.66 -10.43 -7.42
N SER A 53 10.07 -9.26 -7.91
CA SER A 53 10.10 -8.94 -9.34
C SER A 53 11.12 -9.79 -10.10
N GLU A 54 12.38 -9.84 -9.64
CA GLU A 54 13.43 -10.62 -10.30
C GLU A 54 13.14 -12.12 -10.30
N ILE A 55 12.66 -12.68 -9.18
CA ILE A 55 12.30 -14.10 -9.09
C ILE A 55 11.16 -14.43 -10.06
N SER A 56 10.11 -13.59 -10.10
CA SER A 56 8.99 -13.76 -11.04
C SER A 56 9.48 -13.79 -12.50
N ASN A 57 10.43 -12.93 -12.85
CA ASN A 57 11.00 -12.88 -14.20
C ASN A 57 11.76 -14.16 -14.57
N TYR A 58 12.57 -14.72 -13.67
CA TYR A 58 13.27 -15.99 -13.94
C TYR A 58 12.31 -17.17 -14.08
N VAL A 59 11.30 -17.23 -13.22
CA VAL A 59 10.30 -18.31 -13.18
C VAL A 59 9.48 -18.40 -14.47
N LYS A 60 9.14 -17.27 -15.10
CA LYS A 60 8.36 -17.23 -16.35
C LYS A 60 8.93 -18.13 -17.45
N SER A 61 10.27 -18.20 -17.56
CA SER A 61 10.95 -19.02 -18.57
C SER A 61 10.92 -20.53 -18.27
N ARG A 62 10.55 -20.93 -17.05
CA ARG A 62 10.62 -22.30 -16.52
C ARG A 62 9.27 -22.90 -16.17
N MET A 63 8.19 -22.26 -16.60
CA MET A 63 6.84 -22.67 -16.22
C MET A 63 6.48 -24.09 -16.68
N TYR A 64 6.98 -24.55 -17.84
CA TYR A 64 6.68 -25.90 -18.35
C TYR A 64 7.77 -26.89 -17.98
N VAL A 65 7.39 -27.94 -17.25
CA VAL A 65 8.31 -28.96 -16.73
C VAL A 65 7.99 -30.31 -17.37
N ASP A 66 9.02 -30.95 -17.92
CA ASP A 66 8.99 -32.30 -18.48
C ASP A 66 9.01 -33.33 -17.35
N SER A 67 7.90 -34.02 -17.12
CA SER A 67 7.79 -34.99 -16.02
C SER A 67 8.65 -36.23 -16.24
N ASN A 68 8.86 -36.63 -17.50
CA ASN A 68 9.66 -37.80 -17.87
C ASN A 68 11.15 -37.56 -17.59
N LYS A 69 11.65 -36.36 -17.90
CA LYS A 69 13.06 -36.01 -17.62
C LYS A 69 13.37 -35.80 -16.14
N ASN A 70 12.38 -35.43 -15.35
CA ASN A 70 12.57 -35.03 -13.96
C ASN A 70 12.01 -36.04 -12.93
N ASN A 71 11.53 -37.21 -13.39
CA ASN A 71 10.94 -38.26 -12.56
C ASN A 71 9.77 -37.75 -11.69
N LEU A 72 8.83 -37.03 -12.31
CA LEU A 72 7.69 -36.38 -11.63
C LEU A 72 6.34 -37.06 -11.91
N ALA A 73 6.33 -38.23 -12.55
CA ALA A 73 5.09 -38.93 -12.92
C ALA A 73 4.18 -39.24 -11.72
N GLY A 74 4.75 -39.44 -10.52
CA GLY A 74 3.99 -39.66 -9.29
C GLY A 74 3.07 -38.50 -8.89
N LEU A 75 3.22 -37.31 -9.47
CA LEU A 75 2.29 -36.20 -9.25
C LEU A 75 0.90 -36.49 -9.87
N TYR A 76 0.83 -37.29 -10.94
CA TYR A 76 -0.43 -37.62 -11.62
C TYR A 76 -1.33 -38.55 -10.81
N GLU A 77 -0.77 -39.22 -9.80
CA GLU A 77 -1.51 -40.10 -8.90
C GLU A 77 -2.13 -39.34 -7.72
N LYS A 78 -1.83 -38.05 -7.58
CA LYS A 78 -2.27 -37.22 -6.45
C LYS A 78 -3.55 -36.46 -6.70
N VAL A 79 -3.92 -36.28 -7.97
CA VAL A 79 -5.04 -35.45 -8.37
C VAL A 79 -5.68 -36.03 -9.63
N ASP A 80 -6.99 -35.85 -9.74
CA ASP A 80 -7.78 -36.18 -10.93
C ASP A 80 -8.97 -35.21 -11.07
N SER A 81 -9.96 -35.57 -11.88
CA SER A 81 -11.16 -34.75 -12.09
C SER A 81 -12.09 -34.68 -10.86
N GLU A 82 -11.96 -35.59 -9.91
CA GLU A 82 -12.74 -35.63 -8.66
C GLU A 82 -11.95 -34.99 -7.51
N GLU A 83 -10.67 -35.35 -7.35
CA GLU A 83 -9.73 -34.75 -6.40
C GLU A 83 -8.81 -33.74 -7.10
N ILE A 84 -9.34 -32.54 -7.32
CA ILE A 84 -8.67 -31.52 -8.17
C ILE A 84 -7.45 -30.85 -7.53
N ASN A 85 -7.21 -31.01 -6.24
CA ASN A 85 -6.09 -30.41 -5.51
C ASN A 85 -5.58 -31.35 -4.41
N TYR A 86 -4.25 -31.47 -4.32
CA TYR A 86 -3.57 -32.18 -3.25
C TYR A 86 -2.34 -31.39 -2.76
N LYS A 87 -2.22 -31.21 -1.44
CA LYS A 87 -1.04 -30.60 -0.82
C LYS A 87 -0.02 -31.67 -0.44
N LEU A 88 1.19 -31.57 -0.99
CA LEU A 88 2.26 -32.53 -0.70
C LEU A 88 2.64 -32.52 0.79
N ASP A 89 2.65 -33.69 1.42
CA ASP A 89 3.10 -33.84 2.81
C ASP A 89 4.62 -34.04 2.86
N LEU A 90 5.35 -33.02 3.29
CA LEU A 90 6.81 -33.06 3.39
C LEU A 90 7.34 -34.07 4.43
N LYS A 91 6.48 -34.65 5.27
CA LYS A 91 6.84 -35.76 6.17
C LYS A 91 6.82 -37.12 5.47
N ASN A 92 6.05 -37.26 4.38
CA ASN A 92 6.03 -38.45 3.55
C ASN A 92 7.22 -38.43 2.58
N SER A 93 7.98 -39.53 2.51
CA SER A 93 9.20 -39.59 1.71
C SER A 93 8.97 -39.45 0.19
N LYS A 94 7.85 -39.97 -0.33
CA LYS A 94 7.49 -39.86 -1.75
C LYS A 94 7.07 -38.43 -2.10
N ASP A 95 6.19 -37.85 -1.30
CA ASP A 95 5.73 -36.47 -1.49
C ASP A 95 6.88 -35.48 -1.32
N LYS A 96 7.77 -35.70 -0.35
CA LYS A 96 8.99 -34.91 -0.15
C LYS A 96 9.91 -34.96 -1.37
N ALA A 97 10.10 -36.14 -1.97
CA ALA A 97 10.93 -36.27 -3.16
C ALA A 97 10.38 -35.45 -4.34
N LEU A 98 9.06 -35.47 -4.55
CA LEU A 98 8.39 -34.65 -5.56
C LEU A 98 8.48 -33.16 -5.25
N ALA A 99 8.23 -32.76 -3.99
CA ALA A 99 8.30 -31.35 -3.57
C ALA A 99 9.72 -30.76 -3.68
N ASN A 100 10.74 -31.56 -3.38
CA ASN A 100 12.14 -31.14 -3.41
C ASN A 100 12.59 -30.67 -4.79
N TYR A 101 12.03 -31.21 -5.88
CA TYR A 101 12.33 -30.72 -7.23
C TYR A 101 12.03 -29.22 -7.35
N PHE A 102 10.81 -28.81 -7.01
CA PHE A 102 10.36 -27.42 -7.12
C PHE A 102 11.05 -26.50 -6.11
N ILE A 103 11.26 -26.98 -4.88
CA ILE A 103 11.98 -26.21 -3.85
C ILE A 103 13.44 -25.98 -4.27
N ASN A 104 14.09 -26.96 -4.89
CA ASN A 104 15.47 -26.82 -5.36
C ASN A 104 15.59 -25.93 -6.60
N ASP A 105 14.68 -26.06 -7.58
CA ASP A 105 14.64 -25.16 -8.74
C ASP A 105 14.43 -23.71 -8.29
N PHE A 106 13.48 -23.47 -7.37
CA PHE A 106 13.30 -22.16 -6.76
C PHE A 106 14.55 -21.69 -6.01
N ASN A 107 15.21 -22.56 -5.25
CA ASN A 107 16.45 -22.21 -4.54
C ASN A 107 17.55 -21.75 -5.50
N THR A 108 17.71 -22.39 -6.66
CA THR A 108 18.68 -21.96 -7.68
C THR A 108 18.36 -20.57 -8.23
N ILE A 109 17.07 -20.26 -8.45
CA ILE A 109 16.64 -18.92 -8.87
C ILE A 109 16.89 -17.90 -7.75
N PHE A 110 16.50 -18.25 -6.53
CA PHE A 110 16.67 -17.44 -5.34
C PHE A 110 18.14 -17.09 -5.10
N GLU A 111 19.06 -18.06 -5.15
CA GLU A 111 20.49 -17.83 -4.94
C GLU A 111 21.06 -16.84 -5.96
N ARG A 112 20.63 -16.93 -7.22
CA ARG A 112 21.03 -15.97 -8.27
C ARG A 112 20.51 -14.56 -7.97
N VAL A 113 19.23 -14.42 -7.64
CA VAL A 113 18.63 -13.11 -7.31
C VAL A 113 19.28 -12.53 -6.05
N ASN A 114 19.48 -13.34 -5.02
CA ASN A 114 20.10 -12.93 -3.77
C ASN A 114 21.56 -12.49 -3.97
N HIS A 115 22.28 -13.12 -4.90
CA HIS A 115 23.61 -12.68 -5.32
C HIS A 115 23.57 -11.31 -5.99
N ASN A 116 22.67 -11.10 -6.95
CA ASN A 116 22.49 -9.79 -7.62
C ASN A 116 22.18 -8.68 -6.60
N LEU A 117 21.24 -8.92 -5.69
CA LEU A 117 20.89 -7.98 -4.64
C LEU A 117 22.07 -7.73 -3.69
N SER A 118 22.86 -8.77 -3.36
CA SER A 118 24.07 -8.59 -2.55
C SER A 118 25.07 -7.64 -3.21
N SER A 119 25.23 -7.70 -4.53
CA SER A 119 26.08 -6.77 -5.28
C SER A 119 25.51 -5.35 -5.28
N THR A 120 24.21 -5.19 -5.50
CA THR A 120 23.53 -3.87 -5.52
C THR A 120 23.58 -3.18 -4.15
N TYR A 121 23.35 -3.94 -3.07
CA TYR A 121 23.23 -3.41 -1.71
C TYR A 121 24.44 -3.77 -0.84
N MET A 122 25.62 -3.99 -1.42
CA MET A 122 26.82 -4.49 -0.72
C MET A 122 27.21 -3.62 0.48
N ASN A 123 27.03 -2.30 0.38
CA ASN A 123 27.34 -1.34 1.43
C ASN A 123 26.39 -1.43 2.65
N TYR A 124 25.23 -2.07 2.48
CA TYR A 124 24.20 -2.20 3.51
C TYR A 124 24.25 -3.57 4.21
N PHE A 125 24.83 -4.58 3.57
CA PHE A 125 24.92 -5.95 4.06
C PHE A 125 26.38 -6.42 4.09
N ASN A 126 27.14 -5.92 5.05
CA ASN A 126 28.55 -6.30 5.23
C ASN A 126 28.69 -7.81 5.48
N ASN A 127 29.15 -8.53 4.46
CA ASN A 127 29.41 -9.99 4.49
C ASN A 127 28.20 -10.85 4.89
N LYS A 128 26.97 -10.37 4.66
CA LYS A 128 25.73 -11.14 4.85
C LYS A 128 24.89 -11.10 3.57
N SER A 129 24.16 -12.17 3.29
CA SER A 129 23.18 -12.16 2.22
C SER A 129 21.95 -11.33 2.61
N PRO A 130 21.38 -10.52 1.71
CA PRO A 130 20.24 -9.65 2.02
C PRO A 130 18.96 -10.45 2.30
N LEU A 131 18.84 -11.65 1.71
CA LEU A 131 17.69 -12.53 1.89
C LEU A 131 18.11 -13.92 2.36
N THR A 132 17.19 -14.60 3.04
CA THR A 132 17.27 -16.02 3.40
C THR A 132 16.03 -16.76 2.91
N PHE A 133 16.22 -17.91 2.26
CA PHE A 133 15.11 -18.77 1.82
C PHE A 133 14.78 -19.82 2.89
N GLU A 134 13.58 -19.74 3.45
CA GLU A 134 13.09 -20.61 4.51
C GLU A 134 12.49 -21.90 3.91
N LYS A 135 13.35 -22.78 3.38
CA LYS A 135 12.97 -24.00 2.66
C LYS A 135 11.87 -24.81 3.37
N ASP A 136 12.04 -25.04 4.67
CA ASP A 136 11.12 -25.87 5.48
C ASP A 136 9.72 -25.25 5.69
N LYS A 137 9.57 -23.96 5.44
CA LYS A 137 8.26 -23.27 5.52
C LYS A 137 7.52 -23.25 4.18
N SER A 138 8.16 -23.74 3.12
CA SER A 138 7.58 -23.76 1.78
C SER A 138 6.42 -24.75 1.69
N LYS A 139 5.42 -24.42 0.87
CA LYS A 139 4.27 -25.30 0.61
C LYS A 139 4.20 -25.61 -0.88
N VAL A 140 3.89 -26.86 -1.22
CA VAL A 140 3.73 -27.31 -2.60
C VAL A 140 2.36 -27.95 -2.75
N GLU A 141 1.56 -27.41 -3.65
CA GLU A 141 0.21 -27.89 -3.94
C GLU A 141 0.12 -28.32 -5.41
N VAL A 142 -0.38 -29.52 -5.64
CA VAL A 142 -0.59 -30.11 -6.96
C VAL A 142 -2.06 -29.94 -7.31
N ASN A 143 -2.35 -29.56 -8.55
CA ASN A 143 -3.70 -29.36 -9.04
C ASN A 143 -3.87 -30.07 -10.38
N PHE A 144 -5.05 -30.63 -10.60
CA PHE A 144 -5.38 -31.32 -11.84
C PHE A 144 -5.40 -30.37 -13.04
N ILE A 145 -4.87 -30.81 -14.19
CA ILE A 145 -5.08 -30.16 -15.48
C ILE A 145 -5.93 -31.08 -16.36
N ASN A 146 -7.08 -30.60 -16.82
CA ASN A 146 -7.93 -31.34 -17.76
C ASN A 146 -7.38 -31.19 -19.20
N VAL A 147 -6.36 -31.97 -19.53
CA VAL A 147 -5.69 -31.97 -20.84
C VAL A 147 -6.66 -32.28 -21.98
N GLU A 148 -7.55 -33.26 -21.81
CA GLU A 148 -8.53 -33.63 -22.84
C GLU A 148 -9.57 -32.51 -23.04
N GLY A 149 -10.00 -31.85 -21.96
CA GLY A 149 -10.82 -30.65 -22.03
C GLY A 149 -10.15 -29.49 -22.76
N LEU A 150 -8.83 -29.34 -22.63
CA LEU A 150 -8.04 -28.37 -23.42
C LEU A 150 -7.98 -28.75 -24.90
N LYS A 151 -7.64 -30.01 -25.22
CA LYS A 151 -7.57 -30.49 -26.61
C LYS A 151 -8.89 -30.31 -27.36
N ASN A 152 -10.01 -30.65 -26.71
CA ASN A 152 -11.34 -30.55 -27.31
C ASN A 152 -11.75 -29.10 -27.61
N LYS A 153 -11.37 -28.16 -26.74
CA LYS A 153 -11.72 -26.73 -26.89
C LYS A 153 -10.72 -25.94 -27.73
N PHE A 154 -9.46 -26.37 -27.76
CA PHE A 154 -8.35 -25.69 -28.43
C PHE A 154 -7.54 -26.68 -29.28
N PRO A 155 -8.12 -27.26 -30.35
CA PRO A 155 -7.48 -28.32 -31.11
C PRO A 155 -6.12 -27.89 -31.68
N VAL A 156 -5.11 -28.74 -31.53
CA VAL A 156 -3.76 -28.58 -32.10
C VAL A 156 -3.61 -29.47 -33.33
N GLU A 157 -2.80 -29.05 -34.30
CA GLU A 157 -2.60 -29.82 -35.55
C GLU A 157 -1.81 -31.11 -35.29
N ILE A 158 -1.09 -31.17 -34.16
CA ILE A 158 -0.34 -32.33 -33.71
C ILE A 158 -1.30 -33.29 -32.99
N ASN A 159 -1.80 -34.30 -33.71
CA ASN A 159 -2.50 -35.41 -33.08
C ASN A 159 -1.51 -36.17 -32.20
N THR A 160 -1.67 -36.09 -30.88
CA THR A 160 -0.81 -36.74 -29.91
C THR A 160 -1.59 -37.72 -29.07
N GLU A 161 -0.94 -38.83 -28.71
CA GLU A 161 -1.45 -39.78 -27.73
C GLU A 161 -1.90 -39.05 -26.44
N SER A 162 -2.83 -39.68 -25.71
CA SER A 162 -3.28 -39.17 -24.42
C SER A 162 -2.07 -38.97 -23.50
N PHE A 163 -1.97 -37.78 -22.89
CA PHE A 163 -0.89 -37.46 -21.96
C PHE A 163 -1.45 -36.73 -20.74
N LYS A 164 -0.74 -36.81 -19.62
CA LYS A 164 -1.16 -36.22 -18.35
C LYS A 164 -0.46 -34.90 -18.06
N GLY A 165 -1.17 -34.02 -17.35
CA GLY A 165 -0.68 -32.73 -16.91
C GLY A 165 -1.18 -32.39 -15.51
N VAL A 166 -0.34 -31.71 -14.72
CA VAL A 166 -0.72 -31.14 -13.42
C VAL A 166 -0.10 -29.76 -13.26
N ARG A 167 -0.77 -28.89 -12.52
CA ARG A 167 -0.24 -27.58 -12.12
C ARG A 167 0.30 -27.68 -10.70
N VAL A 168 1.56 -27.29 -10.52
CA VAL A 168 2.20 -27.23 -9.21
C VAL A 168 2.34 -25.77 -8.76
N ASN A 169 1.73 -25.45 -7.63
CA ASN A 169 1.84 -24.15 -6.98
C ASN A 169 2.85 -24.26 -5.83
N LEU A 170 3.99 -23.59 -5.97
CA LEU A 170 4.98 -23.44 -4.92
C LEU A 170 4.74 -22.11 -4.20
N LYS A 171 4.63 -22.16 -2.88
CA LYS A 171 4.64 -20.98 -2.01
C LYS A 171 5.91 -21.00 -1.18
N ALA A 172 6.91 -20.24 -1.61
CA ALA A 172 8.19 -20.08 -0.93
C ALA A 172 8.12 -18.97 0.12
N VAL A 173 8.79 -19.17 1.26
CA VAL A 173 8.89 -18.14 2.31
C VAL A 173 10.32 -17.59 2.31
N VAL A 174 10.45 -16.28 2.15
CA VAL A 174 11.72 -15.56 2.16
C VAL A 174 11.74 -14.62 3.35
N SER A 175 12.89 -14.50 4.01
CA SER A 175 13.12 -13.58 5.11
C SER A 175 14.26 -12.62 4.78
N THR A 176 14.21 -11.45 5.38
CA THR A 176 15.29 -10.46 5.34
C THR A 176 15.49 -9.90 6.75
N GLU A 177 16.74 -9.67 7.09
CA GLU A 177 17.16 -9.03 8.33
C GLU A 177 18.03 -7.83 7.96
N TYR A 178 17.47 -6.64 8.09
CA TYR A 178 18.21 -5.40 7.89
C TYR A 178 18.36 -4.69 9.23
N LYS A 179 19.60 -4.59 9.72
CA LYS A 179 19.92 -4.12 11.08
C LYS A 179 19.13 -4.91 12.14
N LYS A 180 18.16 -4.28 12.81
CA LYS A 180 17.27 -4.91 13.82
C LYS A 180 15.87 -5.24 13.27
N ILE A 181 15.60 -4.99 11.99
CA ILE A 181 14.30 -5.23 11.35
C ILE A 181 14.31 -6.61 10.72
N PHE A 182 13.54 -7.51 11.30
CA PHE A 182 13.23 -8.80 10.69
C PHE A 182 11.90 -8.71 9.93
N SER A 183 11.89 -9.15 8.68
CA SER A 183 10.66 -9.32 7.92
C SER A 183 10.67 -10.62 7.14
N SER A 184 9.52 -11.27 7.07
CA SER A 184 9.28 -12.40 6.16
C SER A 184 8.16 -12.07 5.18
N PHE A 185 8.24 -12.67 3.99
CA PHE A 185 7.26 -12.52 2.92
C PHE A 185 7.20 -13.79 2.09
N GLU A 186 6.10 -13.98 1.37
CA GLU A 186 5.83 -15.18 0.61
C GLU A 186 5.90 -14.88 -0.89
N ILE A 187 6.58 -15.75 -1.64
CA ILE A 187 6.66 -15.69 -3.10
C ILE A 187 5.94 -16.93 -3.65
N SER A 188 4.93 -16.70 -4.47
CA SER A 188 4.16 -17.78 -5.10
C SER A 188 4.57 -17.96 -6.56
N VAL A 189 4.80 -19.22 -6.95
CA VAL A 189 5.27 -19.64 -8.26
C VAL A 189 4.38 -20.77 -8.77
N VAL A 190 4.14 -20.79 -10.08
CA VAL A 190 3.30 -21.79 -10.74
C VAL A 190 4.12 -22.53 -11.81
N TYR A 191 4.02 -23.85 -11.82
CA TYR A 191 4.59 -24.74 -12.84
C TYR A 191 3.48 -25.59 -13.47
N ASN A 192 3.55 -25.82 -14.77
CA ASN A 192 2.77 -26.81 -15.51
C ASN A 192 3.66 -28.02 -15.79
N VAL A 193 3.41 -29.14 -15.12
CA VAL A 193 4.20 -30.38 -15.21
C VAL A 193 3.46 -31.37 -16.10
N THR A 194 4.11 -31.87 -17.13
CA THR A 194 3.48 -32.69 -18.17
C THR A 194 4.45 -33.68 -18.81
N GLU A 195 3.92 -34.79 -19.29
CA GLU A 195 4.67 -35.77 -20.10
C GLU A 195 5.05 -35.18 -21.47
N ASN A 196 4.30 -34.19 -21.96
CA ASN A 196 4.54 -33.53 -23.25
C ASN A 196 4.49 -31.99 -23.13
N PRO A 197 5.61 -31.35 -22.71
CA PRO A 197 5.69 -29.90 -22.56
C PRO A 197 5.41 -29.12 -23.83
N SER A 198 5.88 -29.61 -24.98
CA SER A 198 5.73 -28.92 -26.27
C SER A 198 4.26 -28.79 -26.66
N VAL A 199 3.49 -29.88 -26.56
CA VAL A 199 2.05 -29.87 -26.89
C VAL A 199 1.25 -29.06 -25.87
N LEU A 200 1.55 -29.20 -24.57
CA LEU A 200 0.85 -28.40 -23.55
C LEU A 200 1.11 -26.90 -23.73
N LYS A 201 2.32 -26.51 -24.13
CA LYS A 201 2.66 -25.12 -24.45
C LYS A 201 1.89 -24.60 -25.67
N GLU A 202 1.71 -25.42 -26.71
CA GLU A 202 0.88 -25.06 -27.87
C GLU A 202 -0.60 -24.89 -27.48
N LEU A 203 -1.14 -25.83 -26.71
CA LEU A 203 -2.50 -25.73 -26.15
C LEU A 203 -2.66 -24.46 -25.30
N SER A 204 -1.68 -24.14 -24.46
CA SER A 204 -1.69 -22.89 -23.68
C SER A 204 -1.67 -21.65 -24.54
N SER A 205 -0.89 -21.63 -25.62
CA SER A 205 -0.87 -20.52 -26.57
C SER A 205 -2.25 -20.28 -27.20
N LYS A 206 -2.91 -21.35 -27.68
CA LYS A 206 -4.26 -21.27 -28.27
C LYS A 206 -5.32 -20.86 -27.24
N ALA A 207 -5.27 -21.45 -26.04
CA ALA A 207 -6.17 -21.12 -24.95
C ALA A 207 -6.02 -19.66 -24.50
N THR A 208 -4.77 -19.19 -24.39
CA THR A 208 -4.43 -17.79 -24.07
C THR A 208 -4.96 -16.85 -25.13
N LYS A 209 -4.72 -17.15 -26.42
CA LYS A 209 -5.24 -16.33 -27.53
C LYS A 209 -6.78 -16.22 -27.49
N SER A 210 -7.47 -17.34 -27.29
CA SER A 210 -8.93 -17.36 -27.18
C SER A 210 -9.44 -16.56 -25.97
N LEU A 211 -8.75 -16.67 -24.83
CA LEU A 211 -9.07 -15.89 -23.63
C LEU A 211 -8.86 -14.39 -23.87
N LEU A 212 -7.72 -14.00 -24.47
CA LEU A 212 -7.40 -12.60 -24.77
C LEU A 212 -8.40 -11.98 -25.76
N GLN A 213 -8.85 -12.74 -26.77
CA GLN A 213 -9.93 -12.30 -27.67
C GLN A 213 -11.22 -11.98 -26.89
N LYS A 214 -11.60 -12.81 -25.92
CA LYS A 214 -12.77 -12.57 -25.07
C LYS A 214 -12.56 -11.42 -24.08
N LEU A 215 -11.33 -11.20 -23.62
CA LEU A 215 -10.96 -10.10 -22.71
C LEU A 215 -10.60 -8.80 -23.43
N LYS A 216 -10.63 -8.74 -24.77
CA LYS A 216 -10.17 -7.59 -25.56
C LYS A 216 -10.78 -6.27 -25.10
N GLU A 217 -12.11 -6.20 -25.00
CA GLU A 217 -12.80 -4.98 -24.55
C GLU A 217 -12.46 -4.62 -23.10
N TYR A 218 -12.36 -5.62 -22.22
CA TYR A 218 -12.01 -5.41 -20.82
C TYR A 218 -10.62 -4.78 -20.68
N PHE A 219 -9.64 -5.29 -21.43
CA PHE A 219 -8.27 -4.77 -21.40
C PHE A 219 -8.12 -3.46 -22.17
N HIS A 220 -8.85 -3.25 -23.26
CA HIS A 220 -8.85 -1.97 -23.98
C HIS A 220 -9.34 -0.83 -23.08
N ASN A 221 -10.39 -1.06 -22.28
CA ASN A 221 -10.87 -0.09 -21.29
C ASN A 221 -9.87 0.17 -20.14
N LEU A 222 -8.79 -0.59 -20.06
CA LEU A 222 -7.72 -0.42 -19.10
C LEU A 222 -6.47 0.25 -19.67
N GLU A 223 -6.36 0.50 -20.97
CA GLU A 223 -5.13 1.07 -21.56
C GLU A 223 -4.85 2.50 -21.04
N ASN A 224 -5.89 3.33 -20.98
CA ASN A 224 -5.83 4.70 -20.45
C ASN A 224 -7.01 4.92 -19.50
N VAL A 225 -6.78 4.71 -18.20
CA VAL A 225 -7.83 4.77 -17.19
C VAL A 225 -7.81 6.13 -16.51
N ASP A 226 -8.94 6.83 -16.56
CA ASP A 226 -9.21 7.90 -15.60
C ASP A 226 -9.60 7.27 -14.26
N PHE A 227 -8.68 7.38 -13.30
CA PHE A 227 -8.79 6.81 -11.97
C PHE A 227 -10.01 7.32 -11.19
N SER A 228 -10.47 8.54 -11.49
CA SER A 228 -11.59 9.18 -10.79
C SER A 228 -12.97 8.72 -11.27
N THR A 229 -13.08 8.30 -12.53
CA THR A 229 -14.35 7.92 -13.17
C THR A 229 -14.47 6.43 -13.42
N SER A 230 -13.37 5.68 -13.32
CA SER A 230 -13.37 4.22 -13.46
C SER A 230 -14.16 3.53 -12.36
N ASP A 231 -15.20 2.78 -12.74
CA ASP A 231 -15.98 1.94 -11.81
C ASP A 231 -15.12 0.90 -11.07
N ILE A 232 -13.98 0.51 -11.66
CA ILE A 232 -13.05 -0.46 -11.06
C ILE A 232 -12.32 0.18 -9.87
N PHE A 233 -11.87 1.43 -10.03
CA PHE A 233 -10.98 2.09 -9.07
C PHE A 233 -11.64 3.19 -8.23
N LYS A 234 -12.94 3.44 -8.46
CA LYS A 234 -13.71 4.49 -7.78
C LYS A 234 -13.53 4.52 -6.27
N THR A 235 -13.57 3.37 -5.59
CA THR A 235 -13.37 3.32 -4.13
C THR A 235 -11.97 3.79 -3.72
N LEU A 236 -10.93 3.44 -4.47
CA LEU A 236 -9.57 3.90 -4.19
C LEU A 236 -9.43 5.41 -4.40
N TYR A 237 -10.07 5.95 -5.44
CA TYR A 237 -10.17 7.39 -5.64
C TYR A 237 -10.88 8.10 -4.49
N GLU A 238 -12.06 7.59 -4.10
CA GLU A 238 -12.86 8.14 -3.01
C GLU A 238 -12.11 8.15 -1.67
N GLU A 239 -11.29 7.14 -1.41
CA GLU A 239 -10.46 6.99 -0.20
C GLU A 239 -9.10 7.71 -0.27
N VAL A 240 -8.80 8.39 -1.38
CA VAL A 240 -7.54 9.11 -1.61
C VAL A 240 -6.31 8.19 -1.54
N GLN A 241 -6.45 6.97 -2.07
CA GLN A 241 -5.34 6.02 -2.22
C GLN A 241 -4.74 6.14 -3.62
N TRP A 242 -3.92 7.17 -3.82
CA TRP A 242 -3.41 7.55 -5.16
C TRP A 242 -1.93 7.24 -5.36
N ASP A 243 -1.20 6.98 -4.29
CA ASP A 243 0.23 6.68 -4.34
C ASP A 243 0.46 5.17 -4.46
N PHE A 244 0.89 4.75 -5.64
CA PHE A 244 1.28 3.38 -5.96
C PHE A 244 2.78 3.25 -6.23
N SER A 245 3.57 4.25 -5.81
CA SER A 245 5.01 4.30 -6.09
C SER A 245 5.77 3.16 -5.43
N GLU A 246 5.47 2.84 -4.17
CA GLU A 246 6.11 1.75 -3.42
C GLU A 246 5.29 0.45 -3.43
N ASN A 247 3.97 0.54 -3.17
CA ASN A 247 3.12 -0.62 -2.94
C ASN A 247 1.88 -0.59 -3.84
N ILE A 248 1.77 -1.61 -4.71
CA ILE A 248 0.66 -1.73 -5.67
C ILE A 248 -0.39 -2.77 -5.23
N LYS A 249 -0.26 -3.36 -4.04
CA LYS A 249 -1.09 -4.50 -3.62
C LYS A 249 -2.58 -4.18 -3.62
N VAL A 250 -2.97 -3.01 -3.11
CA VAL A 250 -4.38 -2.60 -3.06
C VAL A 250 -4.94 -2.42 -4.48
N LEU A 251 -4.14 -1.88 -5.40
CA LEU A 251 -4.49 -1.76 -6.81
C LEU A 251 -4.63 -3.14 -7.48
N ASP A 252 -3.66 -4.02 -7.26
CA ASP A 252 -3.65 -5.40 -7.78
C ASP A 252 -4.86 -6.21 -7.28
N ASP A 253 -5.15 -6.16 -5.98
CA ASP A 253 -6.31 -6.83 -5.36
C ASP A 253 -7.64 -6.29 -5.93
N THR A 254 -7.72 -4.98 -6.17
CA THR A 254 -8.89 -4.32 -6.78
C THR A 254 -9.12 -4.82 -8.21
N LEU A 255 -8.07 -4.85 -9.03
CA LEU A 255 -8.17 -5.33 -10.41
C LEU A 255 -8.48 -6.83 -10.47
N LYS A 256 -7.87 -7.64 -9.60
CA LYS A 256 -8.17 -9.07 -9.46
C LYS A 256 -9.64 -9.32 -9.17
N LYS A 257 -10.24 -8.55 -8.26
CA LYS A 257 -11.66 -8.64 -7.92
C LYS A 257 -12.53 -8.26 -9.12
N SER A 258 -12.19 -7.20 -9.84
CA SER A 258 -12.90 -6.78 -11.05
C SER A 258 -12.84 -7.85 -12.15
N LEU A 259 -11.64 -8.36 -12.46
CA LEU A 259 -11.45 -9.37 -13.50
C LEU A 259 -12.23 -10.65 -13.16
N LYS A 260 -12.13 -11.14 -11.92
CA LYS A 260 -12.91 -12.29 -11.43
C LYS A 260 -14.41 -12.11 -11.63
N LYS A 261 -14.93 -10.93 -11.29
CA LYS A 261 -16.35 -10.61 -11.46
C LYS A 261 -16.73 -10.61 -12.95
N PHE A 262 -15.89 -10.04 -13.81
CA PHE A 262 -16.11 -9.98 -15.24
C PHE A 262 -16.17 -11.38 -15.87
N THR A 263 -15.16 -12.21 -15.61
CA THR A 263 -15.07 -13.57 -16.18
C THR A 263 -16.12 -14.54 -15.63
N SER A 264 -16.65 -14.30 -14.42
CA SER A 264 -17.69 -15.16 -13.84
C SER A 264 -19.11 -14.82 -14.28
N ASN A 265 -19.36 -13.56 -14.70
CA ASN A 265 -20.70 -13.07 -14.99
C ASN A 265 -21.01 -12.95 -16.50
N ASP A 266 -19.99 -12.93 -17.35
CA ASP A 266 -20.17 -12.77 -18.80
C ASP A 266 -20.31 -14.14 -19.48
N ASP A 267 -21.41 -14.31 -20.20
CA ASP A 267 -21.81 -15.54 -20.89
C ASP A 267 -20.76 -16.08 -21.85
N LYS A 268 -19.91 -15.21 -22.41
CA LYS A 268 -18.84 -15.63 -23.30
C LYS A 268 -17.81 -16.53 -22.63
N PHE A 269 -17.73 -16.56 -21.30
CA PHE A 269 -16.81 -17.43 -20.56
C PHE A 269 -17.45 -18.73 -20.05
N LYS A 270 -18.75 -18.96 -20.26
CA LYS A 270 -19.46 -20.15 -19.74
C LYS A 270 -18.79 -21.49 -20.13
N ASP A 271 -18.23 -21.55 -21.32
CA ASP A 271 -17.54 -22.74 -21.83
C ASP A 271 -16.03 -22.75 -21.52
N MET A 272 -15.52 -21.87 -20.66
CA MET A 272 -14.13 -21.85 -20.21
C MET A 272 -14.08 -22.08 -18.70
N ASP A 273 -13.42 -23.17 -18.28
CA ASP A 273 -13.13 -23.40 -16.87
C ASP A 273 -11.98 -22.47 -16.45
N ILE A 274 -12.33 -21.29 -15.91
CA ILE A 274 -11.37 -20.28 -15.47
C ILE A 274 -11.24 -20.34 -13.94
N SER A 275 -10.01 -20.53 -13.47
CA SER A 275 -9.66 -20.40 -12.05
C SER A 275 -8.46 -19.49 -11.84
N TYR A 276 -8.15 -19.13 -10.60
CA TYR A 276 -7.21 -18.05 -10.29
C TYR A 276 -6.10 -18.50 -9.34
N ASN A 277 -4.85 -18.14 -9.65
CA ASN A 277 -3.68 -18.40 -8.83
C ASN A 277 -3.47 -17.29 -7.78
N ASN A 278 -2.80 -17.62 -6.69
CA ASN A 278 -2.40 -16.64 -5.68
C ASN A 278 -1.06 -15.96 -6.05
N VAL A 279 -1.02 -15.33 -7.23
CA VAL A 279 0.13 -14.55 -7.74
C VAL A 279 -0.32 -13.14 -8.09
N ALA A 280 0.61 -12.20 -8.27
CA ALA A 280 0.29 -10.85 -8.73
C ALA A 280 -0.34 -10.88 -10.15
N LEU A 281 -1.35 -10.04 -10.37
CA LEU A 281 -1.93 -9.79 -11.69
C LEU A 281 -1.26 -8.59 -12.34
N LEU A 282 -0.86 -7.59 -11.55
CA LEU A 282 -0.17 -6.41 -12.04
C LEU A 282 1.34 -6.50 -11.84
N GLU A 283 2.07 -6.06 -12.86
CA GLU A 283 3.51 -5.81 -12.80
C GLU A 283 3.78 -4.35 -13.16
N LYS A 284 4.38 -3.61 -12.23
CA LYS A 284 4.69 -2.19 -12.43
C LYS A 284 5.82 -2.04 -13.45
N THR A 285 5.57 -1.30 -14.52
CA THR A 285 6.58 -0.97 -15.56
C THR A 285 7.18 0.41 -15.39
N SER A 286 6.43 1.36 -14.83
CA SER A 286 6.94 2.67 -14.43
C SER A 286 6.30 3.13 -13.13
N THR A 287 7.09 3.82 -12.31
CA THR A 287 6.59 4.51 -11.11
C THR A 287 5.76 5.71 -11.55
N GLY A 288 4.65 5.96 -10.84
CA GLY A 288 3.86 7.18 -11.01
C GLY A 288 4.59 8.44 -10.57
N GLU A 289 4.06 9.58 -10.96
CA GLU A 289 4.58 10.91 -10.64
C GLU A 289 4.35 11.28 -9.17
N LEU A 290 3.32 10.71 -8.55
CA LEU A 290 3.01 10.90 -7.13
C LEU A 290 3.75 9.86 -6.28
N THR A 291 4.40 10.33 -5.22
CA THR A 291 5.21 9.52 -4.30
C THR A 291 5.09 10.05 -2.87
N ASN A 292 5.59 9.29 -1.89
CA ASN A 292 5.74 9.75 -0.51
C ASN A 292 6.49 11.09 -0.40
N ASN A 293 7.45 11.36 -1.29
CA ASN A 293 8.28 12.57 -1.20
C ASN A 293 7.61 13.84 -1.73
N ASN A 294 6.51 13.72 -2.49
CA ASN A 294 5.89 14.88 -3.15
C ASN A 294 4.36 14.94 -3.01
N LYS A 295 3.75 13.99 -2.28
CA LYS A 295 2.31 14.01 -1.97
C LYS A 295 1.97 14.82 -0.73
N GLY A 296 2.94 15.12 0.13
CA GLY A 296 2.81 15.86 1.38
C GLY A 296 4.16 16.22 1.97
N ILE A 297 4.18 16.91 3.12
CA ILE A 297 5.41 17.28 3.83
C ILE A 297 5.36 16.88 5.31
N ASP A 298 6.43 16.22 5.75
CA ASP A 298 6.72 15.92 7.14
C ASP A 298 7.93 16.73 7.59
N ASN A 299 7.66 17.92 8.15
CA ASN A 299 8.67 18.88 8.60
C ASN A 299 9.65 18.34 9.65
N LEU A 300 9.41 17.18 10.25
CA LEU A 300 10.36 16.53 11.15
C LEU A 300 11.52 15.88 10.39
N MET A 301 11.28 15.43 9.16
CA MET A 301 12.23 14.69 8.32
C MET A 301 12.75 15.55 7.16
N ASP A 302 11.96 16.50 6.66
CA ASP A 302 12.30 17.30 5.48
C ASP A 302 13.25 18.46 5.79
N THR A 303 14.06 18.93 4.84
CA THR A 303 15.01 20.05 5.06
C THR A 303 14.37 21.43 4.94
N GLN A 304 13.10 21.51 4.51
CA GLN A 304 12.39 22.78 4.35
C GLN A 304 12.25 23.55 5.66
N ASN A 305 12.23 24.88 5.54
CA ASN A 305 11.99 25.77 6.66
C ASN A 305 10.53 25.65 7.09
N ALA A 306 10.27 25.22 8.33
CA ALA A 306 8.90 25.03 8.81
C ALA A 306 8.05 26.31 8.65
N GLN A 307 8.67 27.49 8.77
CA GLN A 307 8.01 28.78 8.58
C GLN A 307 7.47 29.00 7.17
N GLU A 308 8.04 28.39 6.13
CA GLU A 308 7.55 28.47 4.74
C GLU A 308 6.23 27.72 4.58
N ILE A 309 6.04 26.67 5.38
CA ILE A 309 4.81 25.89 5.37
C ILE A 309 3.91 26.17 6.58
N ALA A 310 4.11 27.28 7.29
CA ALA A 310 3.23 27.71 8.38
C ALA A 310 1.82 28.04 7.87
N LEU A 311 0.80 27.84 8.72
CA LEU A 311 -0.58 28.19 8.36
C LEU A 311 -0.75 29.67 7.98
N SER A 312 0.04 30.58 8.57
CA SER A 312 -0.07 32.00 8.27
C SER A 312 0.28 32.36 6.82
N ASN A 313 1.00 31.50 6.10
CA ASN A 313 1.44 31.79 4.73
C ASN A 313 0.34 31.63 3.67
N TRP A 314 -0.73 30.89 3.95
CA TRP A 314 -1.89 30.84 3.07
C TRP A 314 -3.04 31.75 3.52
N PHE A 315 -2.87 32.45 4.64
CA PHE A 315 -3.85 33.44 5.10
C PHE A 315 -3.57 34.81 4.44
N LYS A 316 -4.62 35.42 3.90
CA LYS A 316 -4.55 36.65 3.07
C LYS A 316 -4.23 37.95 3.83
N GLU A 317 -4.27 37.94 5.16
CA GLU A 317 -4.05 39.15 5.97
C GLU A 317 -2.57 39.55 5.99
N PRO A 318 -2.24 40.85 5.86
CA PRO A 318 -0.84 41.30 5.83
C PRO A 318 -0.17 41.34 7.22
N ASN A 319 -0.97 41.52 8.28
CA ASN A 319 -0.48 41.67 9.65
C ASN A 319 -0.71 40.38 10.45
N GLU A 320 0.26 40.00 11.27
CA GLU A 320 0.14 38.87 12.19
C GLU A 320 -0.28 39.32 13.61
N PRO A 321 -1.01 38.48 14.38
CA PRO A 321 -1.57 37.19 14.00
C PRO A 321 -2.69 37.31 12.96
N LYS A 322 -2.81 36.33 12.07
CA LYS A 322 -3.78 36.27 10.98
C LYS A 322 -5.01 35.44 11.33
N SER A 323 -6.14 35.76 10.70
CA SER A 323 -7.42 35.05 10.83
C SER A 323 -7.74 34.16 9.62
N ILE A 324 -8.51 33.08 9.85
CA ILE A 324 -9.05 32.17 8.83
C ILE A 324 -10.30 32.74 8.14
N ASN A 325 -10.86 33.86 8.62
CA ASN A 325 -12.17 34.36 8.17
C ASN A 325 -12.24 34.67 6.67
N ASN A 326 -11.15 35.18 6.09
CA ASN A 326 -11.06 35.60 4.69
C ASN A 326 -10.39 34.56 3.77
N VAL A 327 -10.20 33.34 4.27
CA VAL A 327 -9.50 32.27 3.58
C VAL A 327 -10.50 31.37 2.87
N THR A 328 -10.20 31.03 1.62
CA THR A 328 -11.01 30.17 0.75
C THR A 328 -10.32 28.82 0.55
N ALA A 329 -11.08 27.80 0.13
CA ALA A 329 -10.52 26.49 -0.20
C ALA A 329 -9.45 26.60 -1.29
N ASN A 330 -9.66 27.44 -2.31
CA ASN A 330 -8.68 27.66 -3.37
C ASN A 330 -7.35 28.24 -2.87
N ASP A 331 -7.37 29.06 -1.80
CA ASP A 331 -6.14 29.55 -1.18
C ASP A 331 -5.33 28.40 -0.57
N PHE A 332 -6.02 27.45 0.09
CA PHE A 332 -5.40 26.22 0.57
C PHE A 332 -4.87 25.37 -0.59
N VAL A 333 -5.67 25.13 -1.64
CA VAL A 333 -5.28 24.29 -2.78
C VAL A 333 -4.01 24.83 -3.45
N ASN A 334 -3.97 26.12 -3.75
CA ASN A 334 -2.81 26.76 -4.39
C ASN A 334 -1.56 26.65 -3.51
N PHE A 335 -1.70 26.94 -2.22
CA PHE A 335 -0.61 26.81 -1.27
C PHE A 335 -0.12 25.37 -1.15
N TYR A 336 -1.03 24.40 -1.02
CA TYR A 336 -0.71 22.99 -0.87
C TYR A 336 0.05 22.49 -2.10
N LYS A 337 -0.46 22.75 -3.31
CA LYS A 337 0.19 22.33 -4.56
C LYS A 337 1.56 22.99 -4.76
N THR A 338 1.75 24.22 -4.30
CA THR A 338 3.01 24.95 -4.53
C THR A 338 4.09 24.57 -3.50
N ASN A 339 3.69 24.41 -2.24
CA ASN A 339 4.62 24.35 -1.11
C ASN A 339 4.63 23.00 -0.39
N VAL A 340 3.61 22.16 -0.56
CA VAL A 340 3.43 20.92 0.21
C VAL A 340 3.41 19.70 -0.71
N GLY A 341 2.32 19.48 -1.44
CA GLY A 341 2.16 18.38 -2.38
C GLY A 341 2.48 18.77 -3.82
N GLN A 342 3.75 19.10 -4.09
CA GLN A 342 4.19 19.56 -5.42
C GLN A 342 3.91 18.57 -6.55
N GLY A 343 3.84 17.26 -6.25
CA GLY A 343 3.44 16.24 -7.22
C GLY A 343 2.02 16.43 -7.75
N LEU A 344 1.16 17.19 -7.06
CA LEU A 344 -0.21 17.47 -7.48
C LEU A 344 -0.34 18.76 -8.32
N ASN A 345 0.77 19.49 -8.53
CA ASN A 345 0.78 20.74 -9.28
C ASN A 345 0.95 20.50 -10.78
N ILE A 346 -0.12 20.02 -11.42
CA ILE A 346 -0.16 19.71 -12.86
C ILE A 346 -0.89 20.80 -13.66
N ASN A 347 -0.58 20.94 -14.95
CA ASN A 347 -1.20 21.94 -15.83
C ASN A 347 -2.69 21.64 -16.09
N ASP A 348 -3.46 22.62 -16.58
CA ASP A 348 -4.92 22.53 -16.77
C ASP A 348 -5.38 21.38 -17.67
N ASN A 349 -4.60 21.02 -18.69
CA ASN A 349 -4.94 19.98 -19.66
C ASN A 349 -4.19 18.65 -19.40
N ASP A 350 -3.41 18.58 -18.33
CA ASP A 350 -2.62 17.40 -18.00
C ASP A 350 -3.35 16.49 -17.01
N SER A 351 -2.90 15.24 -16.96
CA SER A 351 -3.29 14.28 -15.94
C SER A 351 -2.06 13.79 -15.21
N LEU A 352 -2.20 13.57 -13.90
CA LEU A 352 -1.17 12.97 -13.08
C LEU A 352 -1.10 11.46 -13.38
N ASN A 353 0.04 10.98 -13.86
CA ASN A 353 0.25 9.55 -14.07
C ASN A 353 0.54 8.88 -12.71
N LEU A 354 -0.32 7.95 -12.29
CA LEU A 354 -0.18 7.19 -11.04
C LEU A 354 0.64 5.90 -11.20
N GLY A 355 0.98 5.53 -12.43
CA GLY A 355 1.85 4.42 -12.79
C GLY A 355 1.39 3.72 -14.07
N ASN A 356 2.32 2.97 -14.67
CA ASN A 356 2.04 2.08 -15.79
C ASN A 356 2.23 0.62 -15.36
N PHE A 357 1.33 -0.25 -15.79
CA PHE A 357 1.30 -1.64 -15.33
C PHE A 357 1.03 -2.62 -16.48
N LYS A 358 1.80 -3.70 -16.52
CA LYS A 358 1.49 -4.87 -17.34
C LYS A 358 0.56 -5.82 -16.61
N ILE A 359 -0.28 -6.51 -17.37
CA ILE A 359 -1.21 -7.51 -16.84
C ILE A 359 -0.61 -8.91 -17.03
N HIS A 360 -0.20 -9.54 -15.93
CA HIS A 360 0.43 -10.85 -15.91
C HIS A 360 -0.63 -11.98 -15.94
N LEU A 361 -0.58 -12.81 -16.98
CA LEU A 361 -1.54 -13.88 -17.19
C LEU A 361 -1.36 -15.07 -16.26
N GLY A 362 -0.23 -15.18 -15.54
CA GLY A 362 -0.01 -16.22 -14.53
C GLY A 362 -1.02 -16.23 -13.39
N TYR A 363 -1.78 -15.14 -13.24
CA TYR A 363 -2.94 -15.09 -12.34
C TYR A 363 -4.08 -16.02 -12.78
N LEU A 364 -4.21 -16.31 -14.07
CA LEU A 364 -5.32 -17.04 -14.66
C LEU A 364 -4.93 -18.49 -14.97
N ASN A 365 -5.92 -19.36 -14.89
CA ASN A 365 -5.83 -20.73 -15.34
C ASN A 365 -7.00 -21.06 -16.28
N ILE A 366 -6.77 -21.98 -17.21
CA ILE A 366 -7.81 -22.55 -18.07
C ILE A 366 -7.77 -24.07 -17.92
N ASN A 367 -8.89 -24.70 -17.55
CA ASN A 367 -8.98 -26.15 -17.30
C ASN A 367 -7.88 -26.64 -16.33
N GLY A 368 -7.59 -25.86 -15.29
CA GLY A 368 -6.53 -26.13 -14.30
C GLY A 368 -5.10 -25.78 -14.72
N MET A 369 -4.82 -25.56 -16.01
CA MET A 369 -3.49 -25.17 -16.51
C MET A 369 -3.22 -23.69 -16.25
N GLY A 370 -2.08 -23.36 -15.64
CA GLY A 370 -1.66 -21.96 -15.45
C GLY A 370 -1.22 -21.33 -16.77
N LEU A 371 -1.59 -20.07 -17.00
CA LEU A 371 -1.14 -19.32 -18.17
C LEU A 371 0.21 -18.62 -17.90
N SER A 372 0.90 -18.21 -18.96
CA SER A 372 2.21 -17.55 -18.86
C SER A 372 2.23 -16.24 -19.64
N GLY A 373 3.11 -15.33 -19.25
CA GLY A 373 3.37 -14.08 -19.98
C GLY A 373 2.39 -12.96 -19.61
N TYR A 374 2.22 -12.01 -20.52
CA TYR A 374 1.40 -10.83 -20.31
C TYR A 374 0.22 -10.80 -21.27
N ALA A 375 -0.82 -10.07 -20.88
CA ALA A 375 -1.91 -9.76 -21.78
C ALA A 375 -1.35 -8.96 -22.96
N LYS A 376 -1.82 -9.28 -24.16
CA LYS A 376 -1.41 -8.65 -25.41
C LYS A 376 -2.62 -8.20 -26.19
N ASN A 377 -2.47 -7.12 -26.95
CA ASN A 377 -3.46 -6.72 -27.93
C ASN A 377 -3.55 -7.77 -29.03
N ILE A 378 -4.77 -8.17 -29.37
CA ILE A 378 -5.04 -9.14 -30.45
C ILE A 378 -5.65 -8.38 -31.63
N GLU A 379 -4.89 -8.32 -32.72
CA GLU A 379 -5.29 -7.78 -34.02
C GLU A 379 -5.18 -8.90 -35.06
N ASP A 380 -6.26 -9.15 -35.80
CA ASP A 380 -6.31 -10.06 -36.95
C ASP A 380 -5.48 -11.34 -36.77
N ASP A 381 -5.76 -12.05 -35.67
CA ASP A 381 -5.15 -13.31 -35.27
C ASP A 381 -3.67 -13.29 -34.85
N ASN A 382 -3.01 -12.13 -34.84
CA ASN A 382 -1.65 -11.95 -34.36
C ASN A 382 -1.60 -11.35 -32.95
N ALA A 383 -0.66 -11.82 -32.13
CA ALA A 383 -0.39 -11.24 -30.83
C ALA A 383 0.49 -9.99 -31.00
N GLY A 384 -0.09 -8.83 -30.72
CA GLY A 384 0.59 -7.54 -30.76
C GLY A 384 1.40 -7.26 -29.50
N GLU A 385 1.52 -5.98 -29.17
CA GLU A 385 2.25 -5.51 -27.99
C GLU A 385 1.54 -5.89 -26.68
N ASP A 386 2.31 -5.87 -25.59
CA ASP A 386 1.76 -6.08 -24.25
C ASP A 386 0.76 -4.95 -23.91
N VAL A 387 -0.38 -5.31 -23.33
CA VAL A 387 -1.33 -4.32 -22.80
C VAL A 387 -0.67 -3.61 -21.63
N ILE A 388 -0.55 -2.28 -21.74
CA ILE A 388 -0.08 -1.40 -20.68
C ILE A 388 -1.27 -0.64 -20.13
N MET A 389 -1.60 -0.89 -18.87
CA MET A 389 -2.56 -0.08 -18.13
C MET A 389 -1.88 1.19 -17.63
N THR A 390 -2.30 2.34 -18.14
CA THR A 390 -1.88 3.66 -17.67
C THR A 390 -2.96 4.22 -16.75
N LEU A 391 -2.63 4.45 -15.47
CA LEU A 391 -3.55 5.08 -14.52
C LEU A 391 -3.30 6.57 -14.48
N ASN A 392 -4.31 7.36 -14.83
CA ASN A 392 -4.23 8.81 -14.86
C ASN A 392 -5.27 9.41 -13.90
N LEU A 393 -4.90 10.47 -13.21
CA LEU A 393 -5.81 11.25 -12.37
C LEU A 393 -5.90 12.68 -12.89
N SER A 394 -7.10 13.09 -13.30
CA SER A 394 -7.31 14.42 -13.88
C SER A 394 -7.13 15.53 -12.84
N ARG A 395 -6.68 16.70 -13.30
CA ARG A 395 -6.55 17.88 -12.43
C ARG A 395 -7.86 18.23 -11.73
N ALA A 396 -8.98 18.18 -12.44
CA ALA A 396 -10.30 18.47 -11.88
C ALA A 396 -10.64 17.54 -10.71
N ALA A 397 -10.34 16.25 -10.83
CA ALA A 397 -10.56 15.28 -9.77
C ALA A 397 -9.66 15.51 -8.54
N ILE A 398 -8.41 15.95 -8.76
CA ILE A 398 -7.48 16.37 -7.69
C ILE A 398 -8.02 17.62 -6.99
N ASP A 399 -8.37 18.66 -7.77
CA ASP A 399 -8.84 19.94 -7.26
C ASP A 399 -10.14 19.78 -6.47
N GLN A 400 -11.07 18.91 -6.91
CA GLN A 400 -12.28 18.62 -6.15
C GLN A 400 -11.97 18.11 -4.74
N LYS A 401 -11.08 17.12 -4.63
CA LYS A 401 -10.71 16.50 -3.35
C LYS A 401 -9.90 17.43 -2.46
N LEU A 402 -8.98 18.21 -3.03
CA LEU A 402 -8.22 19.22 -2.28
C LEU A 402 -9.10 20.39 -1.82
N ASN A 403 -10.10 20.80 -2.61
CA ASN A 403 -11.07 21.81 -2.20
C ASN A 403 -11.93 21.30 -1.03
N ASN A 404 -12.47 20.09 -1.12
CA ASN A 404 -13.20 19.45 -0.01
C ASN A 404 -12.33 19.42 1.26
N TRP A 405 -11.06 19.05 1.15
CA TRP A 405 -10.14 19.06 2.28
C TRP A 405 -9.89 20.47 2.85
N GLY A 406 -9.69 21.47 1.98
CA GLY A 406 -9.52 22.87 2.35
C GLY A 406 -10.74 23.43 3.08
N GLU A 407 -11.95 23.14 2.60
CA GLU A 407 -13.21 23.52 3.24
C GLU A 407 -13.31 22.94 4.66
N ILE A 408 -12.93 21.66 4.83
CA ILE A 408 -12.91 21.02 6.15
C ILE A 408 -11.90 21.70 7.09
N ILE A 409 -10.68 21.98 6.63
CA ILE A 409 -9.65 22.65 7.45
C ILE A 409 -10.12 24.05 7.85
N ILE A 410 -10.71 24.82 6.93
CA ILE A 410 -11.24 26.15 7.20
C ILE A 410 -12.37 26.08 8.23
N ALA A 411 -13.31 25.16 8.06
CA ALA A 411 -14.42 24.94 9.00
C ALA A 411 -13.91 24.52 10.39
N PHE A 412 -12.92 23.63 10.45
CA PHE A 412 -12.27 23.21 11.69
C PHE A 412 -11.66 24.39 12.45
N TRP A 413 -10.92 25.26 11.76
CA TRP A 413 -10.33 26.43 12.42
C TRP A 413 -11.35 27.50 12.83
N LYS A 414 -12.39 27.73 12.02
CA LYS A 414 -13.52 28.61 12.39
C LYS A 414 -14.30 28.10 13.60
N TYR A 415 -14.43 26.78 13.74
CA TYR A 415 -15.07 26.16 14.88
C TYR A 415 -14.28 26.41 16.19
N ILE A 416 -12.95 26.32 16.11
CA ILE A 416 -12.10 26.37 17.30
C ILE A 416 -11.70 27.80 17.67
N ASN A 417 -11.62 28.73 16.71
CA ASN A 417 -11.14 30.09 16.93
C ASN A 417 -12.16 31.17 16.55
N THR A 418 -12.21 32.24 17.35
CA THR A 418 -13.08 33.40 17.06
C THR A 418 -12.31 34.69 16.75
N GLY A 419 -11.00 34.60 16.53
CA GLY A 419 -10.12 35.74 16.25
C GLY A 419 -8.82 35.30 15.57
N PRO A 420 -7.89 36.23 15.30
CA PRO A 420 -6.62 35.91 14.67
C PRO A 420 -5.75 35.02 15.58
N PHE A 421 -5.15 33.98 15.01
CA PHE A 421 -4.50 32.90 15.77
C PHE A 421 -3.20 32.36 15.14
N ALA A 422 -2.96 32.63 13.85
CA ALA A 422 -1.81 32.11 13.12
C ALA A 422 -0.70 33.16 12.97
N ARG A 423 0.53 32.78 13.32
CA ARG A 423 1.76 33.53 13.10
C ARG A 423 2.78 32.65 12.38
N LYS A 424 3.82 33.23 11.80
CA LYS A 424 4.92 32.46 11.20
C LYS A 424 5.63 31.58 12.21
N GLU A 425 5.79 32.08 13.45
CA GLU A 425 6.51 31.38 14.50
C GLU A 425 5.63 30.41 15.31
N GLY A 426 4.30 30.46 15.13
CA GLY A 426 3.42 29.58 15.89
C GLY A 426 1.92 29.85 15.79
N LEU A 427 1.17 28.97 16.44
CA LEU A 427 -0.27 28.94 16.44
C LEU A 427 -0.82 29.07 17.87
N GLU A 428 -1.68 30.05 18.10
CA GLU A 428 -2.31 30.30 19.40
C GLU A 428 -3.82 30.17 19.32
N ILE A 429 -4.36 29.02 19.68
CA ILE A 429 -5.81 28.77 19.66
C ILE A 429 -6.43 28.93 21.05
N THR A 430 -7.68 29.37 21.09
CA THR A 430 -8.41 29.53 22.37
C THR A 430 -9.73 28.78 22.35
N VAL A 431 -10.00 27.98 23.38
CA VAL A 431 -11.18 27.13 23.49
C VAL A 431 -12.02 27.47 24.73
N PRO A 432 -13.31 27.09 24.77
CA PRO A 432 -14.12 27.21 25.97
C PRO A 432 -13.48 26.52 27.18
N LYS A 433 -13.70 27.06 28.39
CA LYS A 433 -13.06 26.59 29.63
C LYS A 433 -13.30 25.08 29.91
N ASP A 434 -14.51 24.59 29.65
CA ASP A 434 -14.83 23.18 29.85
C ASP A 434 -14.09 22.26 28.87
N LEU A 435 -13.97 22.66 27.61
CA LEU A 435 -13.18 21.93 26.63
C LEU A 435 -11.70 21.96 27.04
N PHE A 436 -11.17 23.12 27.44
CA PHE A 436 -9.78 23.23 27.89
C PHE A 436 -9.45 22.31 29.07
N ARG A 437 -10.37 22.17 30.04
CA ARG A 437 -10.21 21.24 31.18
C ARG A 437 -10.08 19.80 30.70
N ASN A 438 -10.96 19.37 29.79
CA ASN A 438 -10.87 18.03 29.20
C ASN A 438 -9.56 17.84 28.42
N LEU A 439 -9.14 18.82 27.61
CA LEU A 439 -7.86 18.77 26.89
C LEU A 439 -6.67 18.67 27.86
N SER A 440 -6.69 19.40 28.96
CA SER A 440 -5.64 19.34 29.99
C SER A 440 -5.54 17.97 30.66
N GLU A 441 -6.67 17.32 30.92
CA GLU A 441 -6.70 15.95 31.45
C GLU A 441 -6.21 14.94 30.43
N LYS A 442 -6.59 15.11 29.15
CA LYS A 442 -6.12 14.27 28.05
C LYS A 442 -4.64 14.42 27.78
N ASN A 443 -4.10 15.64 27.85
CA ASN A 443 -2.66 15.88 27.78
C ASN A 443 -1.94 15.02 28.81
N LYS A 444 -2.30 15.08 30.10
CA LYS A 444 -1.64 14.31 31.17
C LYS A 444 -1.63 12.78 30.96
N LYS A 445 -2.65 12.23 30.29
CA LYS A 445 -2.82 10.77 30.14
C LYS A 445 -2.30 10.23 28.80
N GLU A 446 -2.49 11.00 27.74
CA GLU A 446 -2.35 10.57 26.35
C GLU A 446 -1.46 11.50 25.53
N GLY A 447 -0.92 12.58 26.12
CA GLY A 447 -0.10 13.59 25.46
C GLY A 447 -0.83 14.37 24.37
N LEU A 448 -0.06 14.87 23.42
CA LEU A 448 -0.55 15.61 22.24
C LEU A 448 -1.63 14.83 21.47
N LYS A 449 -1.49 13.51 21.31
CA LYS A 449 -2.48 12.66 20.66
C LYS A 449 -3.86 12.76 21.30
N GLY A 450 -3.93 12.71 22.63
CA GLY A 450 -5.21 12.80 23.36
C GLY A 450 -5.87 14.16 23.18
N VAL A 451 -5.06 15.23 23.20
CA VAL A 451 -5.50 16.61 23.00
C VAL A 451 -6.09 16.77 21.60
N ILE A 452 -5.32 16.44 20.56
CA ILE A 452 -5.73 16.60 19.17
C ILE A 452 -6.95 15.74 18.85
N LYS A 453 -6.96 14.46 19.26
CA LYS A 453 -8.11 13.56 19.07
C LYS A 453 -9.40 14.14 19.65
N THR A 454 -9.29 14.78 20.82
CA THR A 454 -10.45 15.39 21.49
C THR A 454 -10.98 16.59 20.72
N LEU A 455 -10.10 17.46 20.20
CA LEU A 455 -10.49 18.58 19.33
C LEU A 455 -11.22 18.10 18.07
N VAL A 456 -10.64 17.14 17.34
CA VAL A 456 -11.22 16.60 16.10
C VAL A 456 -12.56 15.92 16.36
N THR A 457 -12.65 15.11 17.42
CA THR A 457 -13.90 14.42 17.77
C THR A 457 -15.00 15.43 18.13
N ASN A 458 -14.64 16.53 18.77
CA ASN A 458 -15.59 17.58 19.14
C ASN A 458 -16.07 18.35 17.89
N PHE A 459 -15.15 18.71 16.98
CA PHE A 459 -15.50 19.32 15.68
C PHE A 459 -16.39 18.41 14.82
N LYS A 460 -16.03 17.13 14.63
CA LYS A 460 -16.83 16.19 13.81
C LYS A 460 -18.25 15.95 14.32
N LYS A 461 -18.56 16.33 15.57
CA LYS A 461 -19.90 16.26 16.18
C LYS A 461 -20.65 17.58 16.12
N SER A 462 -20.00 18.67 15.73
CA SER A 462 -20.60 20.00 15.71
C SER A 462 -21.50 20.19 14.49
N ASN A 463 -22.33 21.24 14.51
CA ASN A 463 -23.22 21.53 13.38
C ASN A 463 -22.42 22.01 12.16
N GLU A 464 -21.30 22.68 12.38
CA GLU A 464 -20.38 23.21 11.37
C GLU A 464 -19.75 22.09 10.52
N ALA A 465 -19.78 20.84 10.98
CA ALA A 465 -19.20 19.71 10.27
C ALA A 465 -20.21 18.89 9.46
N LYS A 466 -21.52 19.03 9.69
CA LYS A 466 -22.54 18.07 9.21
C LYS A 466 -22.63 17.94 7.69
N ASP A 467 -22.39 19.02 6.97
CA ASP A 467 -22.57 19.08 5.52
C ASP A 467 -21.25 19.09 4.73
N LEU A 468 -20.12 18.89 5.42
CA LEU A 468 -18.81 18.87 4.78
C LEU A 468 -18.59 17.56 4.03
N GLN A 469 -18.38 17.66 2.71
CA GLN A 469 -18.02 16.53 1.88
C GLN A 469 -16.68 15.94 2.33
N ASP A 470 -16.53 14.61 2.24
CA ASP A 470 -15.29 13.89 2.58
C ASP A 470 -14.79 14.04 4.04
N LEU A 471 -15.64 14.51 4.98
CA LEU A 471 -15.27 14.68 6.39
C LEU A 471 -14.70 13.40 7.04
N THR A 472 -15.13 12.23 6.58
CA THR A 472 -14.65 10.93 7.07
C THR A 472 -13.17 10.70 6.77
N LEU A 473 -12.64 11.27 5.68
CA LEU A 473 -11.25 11.16 5.25
C LEU A 473 -10.33 12.12 6.00
N PHE A 474 -10.87 13.23 6.51
CA PHE A 474 -10.10 14.23 7.24
C PHE A 474 -9.70 13.75 8.63
N ASN A 475 -8.44 13.92 9.00
CA ASN A 475 -8.02 13.96 10.39
C ASN A 475 -7.02 15.10 10.64
N PHE A 476 -6.95 15.49 11.91
CA PHE A 476 -5.84 16.24 12.47
C PHE A 476 -5.23 15.34 13.54
N ILE A 477 -3.93 15.07 13.45
CA ILE A 477 -3.27 14.10 14.31
C ILE A 477 -1.97 14.67 14.89
N ALA A 478 -1.56 14.11 16.03
CA ALA A 478 -0.17 14.17 16.45
C ALA A 478 0.65 13.20 15.59
N HIS A 479 1.86 13.57 15.20
CA HIS A 479 2.74 12.70 14.43
C HIS A 479 2.95 11.37 15.17
N PRO A 480 2.80 10.19 14.52
CA PRO A 480 2.80 8.89 15.20
C PRO A 480 4.01 8.62 16.10
N ARG A 481 5.21 9.07 15.69
CA ARG A 481 6.46 8.93 16.46
C ARG A 481 6.45 9.70 17.79
N PHE A 482 5.77 10.84 17.82
CA PHE A 482 5.82 11.79 18.94
C PHE A 482 4.43 12.05 19.53
N ALA A 483 3.55 11.05 19.38
CA ALA A 483 2.15 11.16 19.72
C ALA A 483 1.91 11.43 21.20
N LYS A 484 2.85 11.03 22.07
CA LYS A 484 2.73 11.13 23.54
C LYS A 484 3.39 12.37 24.15
N THR A 485 3.99 13.25 23.34
CA THR A 485 4.69 14.44 23.86
C THR A 485 3.73 15.33 24.65
N MET A 486 4.11 15.62 25.91
CA MET A 486 3.30 16.37 26.85
C MET A 486 3.45 17.87 26.62
N GLY A 487 2.33 18.59 26.53
CA GLY A 487 2.34 20.05 26.50
C GLY A 487 2.70 20.61 27.88
N GLN A 488 3.59 21.60 27.92
CA GLN A 488 3.97 22.30 29.13
C GLN A 488 2.85 23.25 29.58
N LYS A 489 2.63 23.33 30.88
CA LYS A 489 1.81 24.39 31.49
C LYS A 489 2.72 25.58 31.78
N ASN A 490 2.24 26.78 31.49
CA ASN A 490 2.92 27.98 31.97
C ASN A 490 2.55 28.18 33.44
N ASP A 491 3.45 27.77 34.35
CA ASP A 491 3.22 27.78 35.80
C ASP A 491 3.57 29.12 36.47
N ASN A 492 3.94 30.15 35.69
CA ASN A 492 4.38 31.44 36.23
C ASN A 492 3.27 32.29 36.86
N ASN A 493 2.01 31.87 36.83
CA ASN A 493 0.93 32.41 37.64
C ASN A 493 -0.07 31.28 37.92
N SER A 494 -0.67 31.25 39.10
CA SER A 494 -1.58 30.23 39.64
C SER A 494 -2.86 29.93 38.84
N ASP A 495 -2.96 30.41 37.59
CA ASP A 495 -3.94 30.06 36.58
C ASP A 495 -3.23 29.42 35.36
N SER A 496 -3.14 28.08 35.32
CA SER A 496 -2.60 27.35 34.17
C SER A 496 -3.56 27.46 32.97
N SER A 497 -3.51 28.60 32.29
CA SER A 497 -4.46 29.00 31.24
C SER A 497 -4.07 28.51 29.84
N PHE A 498 -2.92 27.83 29.71
CA PHE A 498 -2.38 27.36 28.44
C PHE A 498 -1.73 25.97 28.53
N LEU A 499 -1.80 25.24 27.41
CA LEU A 499 -0.94 24.11 27.07
C LEU A 499 -0.05 24.55 25.90
N ILE A 500 1.26 24.34 26.01
CA ILE A 500 2.24 24.81 25.03
C ILE A 500 3.12 23.64 24.59
N TRP A 501 3.27 23.51 23.27
CA TRP A 501 4.30 22.72 22.62
C TRP A 501 5.19 23.69 21.84
N ASN A 502 6.48 23.73 22.14
CA ASN A 502 7.48 24.59 21.51
C ASN A 502 8.85 23.89 21.50
N SER A 503 9.92 24.62 21.20
CA SER A 503 11.29 24.10 21.20
C SER A 503 11.89 23.83 22.58
N LEU A 504 11.19 24.18 23.66
CA LEU A 504 11.61 23.92 25.04
C LEU A 504 11.04 22.60 25.58
N ASN A 505 10.20 21.91 24.81
CA ASN A 505 9.79 20.55 25.13
C ASN A 505 11.02 19.62 25.07
N SER A 506 11.12 18.68 26.01
CA SER A 506 12.22 17.71 26.06
C SER A 506 12.22 16.78 24.84
N ASP A 507 11.02 16.47 24.34
CA ASP A 507 10.83 15.54 23.23
C ASP A 507 10.35 16.31 21.99
N PRO A 508 10.79 15.91 20.78
CA PRO A 508 10.23 16.40 19.54
C PRO A 508 8.71 16.22 19.50
N TRP A 509 8.07 17.00 18.65
CA TRP A 509 6.64 16.89 18.44
C TRP A 509 6.25 17.48 17.09
N ALA A 510 5.13 17.01 16.55
CA ALA A 510 4.52 17.62 15.38
C ALA A 510 3.02 17.33 15.35
N VAL A 511 2.30 18.24 14.70
CA VAL A 511 0.90 18.08 14.39
C VAL A 511 0.68 18.31 12.90
N LEU A 512 -0.20 17.50 12.32
CA LEU A 512 -0.40 17.49 10.88
C LEU A 512 -1.84 17.14 10.52
N PHE A 513 -2.30 17.71 9.41
CA PHE A 513 -3.54 17.28 8.77
C PHE A 513 -3.26 16.06 7.91
N THR A 514 -4.21 15.12 7.87
CA THR A 514 -4.22 14.02 6.91
C THR A 514 -5.55 13.98 6.17
N PHE A 515 -5.52 13.52 4.92
CA PHE A 515 -6.71 13.32 4.11
C PHE A 515 -6.59 12.02 3.32
N GLY A 516 -7.47 11.06 3.63
CA GLY A 516 -7.49 9.72 3.05
C GLY A 516 -7.60 8.64 4.13
N LEU A 517 -7.35 7.39 3.74
CA LEU A 517 -7.50 6.23 4.63
C LEU A 517 -6.62 6.31 5.88
N ASN A 518 -5.35 6.71 5.72
CA ASN A 518 -4.38 6.86 6.80
C ASN A 518 -3.21 7.76 6.38
N PHE A 519 -2.29 8.02 7.31
CA PHE A 519 -1.10 8.86 7.08
C PHE A 519 -0.17 8.33 5.99
N GLU A 520 0.01 7.01 5.88
CA GLU A 520 0.94 6.39 4.91
C GLU A 520 0.42 6.43 3.47
N HIS A 521 -0.90 6.31 3.28
CA HIS A 521 -1.52 6.14 1.96
C HIS A 521 -2.23 7.40 1.46
N GLY A 522 -2.57 8.32 2.36
CA GLY A 522 -3.26 9.58 2.03
C GLY A 522 -2.31 10.77 1.83
N LEU A 523 -2.93 11.95 1.73
CA LEU A 523 -2.25 13.24 1.69
C LEU A 523 -2.01 13.77 3.11
N TYR A 524 -0.97 14.57 3.30
CA TYR A 524 -0.64 15.11 4.62
C TYR A 524 0.06 16.47 4.57
N TYR A 525 -0.15 17.25 5.63
CA TYR A 525 0.42 18.59 5.79
C TYR A 525 0.83 18.85 7.24
N CYS A 526 2.12 18.77 7.52
CA CYS A 526 2.69 19.11 8.83
C CYS A 526 2.94 20.62 8.97
N PHE A 527 1.98 21.33 9.55
CA PHE A 527 2.03 22.79 9.65
C PHE A 527 2.68 23.32 10.93
N ALA A 528 2.93 22.46 11.94
CA ALA A 528 3.63 22.86 13.16
C ALA A 528 4.40 21.69 13.76
N SER A 529 5.66 21.95 14.12
CA SER A 529 6.59 20.95 14.64
C SER A 529 7.76 21.58 15.37
N SER A 530 8.43 20.77 16.19
CA SER A 530 9.76 21.03 16.70
C SER A 530 10.59 19.75 16.66
N SER A 531 11.85 19.86 16.24
CA SER A 531 12.80 18.74 16.19
C SER A 531 14.13 19.10 16.85
N ASN A 532 14.78 18.10 17.44
CA ASN A 532 16.06 18.27 18.14
C ASN A 532 17.24 18.50 17.17
N ASN A 533 17.05 18.16 15.88
CA ASN A 533 18.11 18.15 14.87
C ASN A 533 18.13 19.42 13.99
N LYS A 534 17.26 20.40 14.24
CA LYS A 534 17.20 21.64 13.46
C LYS A 534 17.38 22.88 14.34
N MET A 535 17.89 23.96 13.74
CA MET A 535 18.03 25.27 14.41
C MET A 535 16.70 25.72 15.03
N PRO A 536 16.70 26.38 16.21
CA PRO A 536 15.48 26.85 16.90
C PRO A 536 14.52 27.68 16.01
N ASN A 537 15.08 28.40 15.03
CA ASN A 537 14.33 29.22 14.07
C ASN A 537 13.47 28.41 13.08
N SER A 538 13.56 27.08 13.10
CA SER A 538 12.74 26.16 12.30
C SER A 538 11.62 25.47 13.11
N SER A 539 11.44 25.84 14.38
CA SER A 539 10.32 25.35 15.19
C SER A 539 9.13 26.29 15.09
N ILE A 540 7.94 25.72 14.94
CA ILE A 540 6.66 26.44 15.01
C ILE A 540 5.98 26.00 16.29
N TYR A 541 5.70 26.92 17.22
CA TYR A 541 5.03 26.54 18.46
C TYR A 541 3.53 26.28 18.23
N PHE A 542 2.94 25.44 19.06
CA PHE A 542 1.52 25.17 19.10
C PHE A 542 1.00 25.40 20.52
N LYS A 543 0.05 26.31 20.68
CA LYS A 543 -0.45 26.74 21.98
C LYS A 543 -1.97 26.75 22.00
N ILE A 544 -2.53 26.16 23.05
CA ILE A 544 -3.98 26.10 23.30
C ILE A 544 -4.25 26.79 24.62
N GLY A 545 -5.19 27.73 24.65
CA GLY A 545 -5.58 28.45 25.87
C GLY A 545 -7.08 28.53 26.12
N ILE A 546 -7.45 29.10 27.26
CA ILE A 546 -8.84 29.39 27.60
C ILE A 546 -9.27 30.68 26.91
N LYS A 547 -10.43 30.66 26.24
CA LYS A 547 -11.06 31.86 25.67
C LYS A 547 -11.44 32.84 26.79
N LYS A 548 -10.83 34.02 26.81
CA LYS A 548 -11.22 35.11 27.72
C LYS A 548 -12.48 35.77 27.16
N ILE A 549 -13.59 35.69 27.89
CA ILE A 549 -14.78 36.49 27.59
C ILE A 549 -14.45 37.91 28.02
N ILE A 550 -14.27 38.81 27.06
CA ILE A 550 -14.24 40.24 27.34
C ILE A 550 -15.71 40.67 27.37
N TYR A 551 -16.21 41.01 28.56
CA TYR A 551 -17.54 41.60 28.74
C TYR A 551 -17.53 43.07 28.35
#